data_AF-A0A9W7G604-F1
#
_entry.id   AF-A0A9W7G604-F1
#
_cell.length_a   1.000
_cell.length_b   1.000
_cell.length_c   1.000
_cell.angle_alpha   90.00
_cell.angle_beta   90.00
_cell.angle_gamma   90.00
#
_symmetry.space_group_name_H-M   'P 1'
#
loop_
_entity.id
_entity.type
_entity.pdbx_description
1 polymer ?
#
loop_
_entity_poly.entity_id
_entity_poly.type
_entity_poly.pdbx_seq_one_letter_code
_entity_poly.pdbx_strand_id
1 'polypeptide(L)'
;MGGAEEDTGFNMGQEDDVFLRRLEKNMLTKLKLRGIEDVKKVFLRKGKKTKWDDVDGFGIDGFGIVEEWILETDGTSLLEVLSVNFVDATRTISNDIVEVFKVLGIEGVRGTSLV
;
A
#
# COMPACT_ATOMS: atom_id res chain seq x y z
N MET A 1 -11.22 68.19 7.69
CA MET A 1 -12.10 67.02 7.92
C MET A 1 -11.55 65.90 7.04
N GLY A 2 -10.52 65.19 7.51
CA GLY A 2 -9.88 64.09 6.78
C GLY A 2 -10.43 62.77 7.31
N GLY A 3 -11.17 62.04 6.47
CA GLY A 3 -11.58 60.67 6.75
C GLY A 3 -10.61 59.73 6.05
N ALA A 4 -9.90 58.94 6.84
CA ALA A 4 -9.01 57.88 6.37
C ALA A 4 -9.84 56.67 5.93
N GLU A 5 -9.96 56.48 4.62
CA GLU A 5 -10.25 55.19 4.01
C GLU A 5 -8.95 54.68 3.40
N GLU A 6 -8.23 53.81 4.10
CA GLU A 6 -7.19 52.90 3.59
C GLU A 6 -6.44 52.34 4.80
N ASP A 7 -6.89 51.19 5.34
CA ASP A 7 -6.01 50.31 6.13
C ASP A 7 -6.61 48.91 6.43
N THR A 8 -7.88 48.68 6.10
CA THR A 8 -8.53 47.39 6.36
C THR A 8 -8.16 46.29 5.34
N GLY A 9 -7.59 46.65 4.18
CA GLY A 9 -7.22 45.70 3.12
C GLY A 9 -5.90 44.96 3.35
N PHE A 10 -4.96 45.54 4.09
CA PHE A 10 -3.61 44.95 4.24
C PHE A 10 -3.55 43.83 5.30
N ASN A 11 -4.45 43.84 6.28
CA ASN A 11 -4.53 42.81 7.34
C ASN A 11 -5.31 41.56 6.91
N MET A 12 -6.40 41.69 6.13
CA MET A 12 -7.19 40.52 5.69
C MET A 12 -6.38 39.60 4.77
N GLY A 13 -5.60 40.16 3.84
CA GLY A 13 -4.80 39.35 2.91
C GLY A 13 -3.71 38.50 3.58
N GLN A 14 -3.15 38.94 4.71
CA GLN A 14 -2.17 38.17 5.47
C GLN A 14 -2.80 37.01 6.25
N GLU A 15 -3.99 37.23 6.83
CA GLU A 15 -4.73 36.16 7.51
C GLU A 15 -5.19 35.09 6.51
N ASP A 16 -5.65 35.51 5.33
CA ASP A 16 -6.07 34.61 4.25
C ASP A 16 -4.89 33.79 3.70
N ASP A 17 -3.72 34.39 3.49
CA ASP A 17 -2.51 33.68 3.05
C ASP A 17 -2.03 32.63 4.08
N VAL A 18 -2.10 32.97 5.37
CA VAL A 18 -1.75 32.04 6.46
C VAL A 18 -2.75 30.90 6.52
N PHE A 19 -4.04 31.18 6.30
CA PHE A 19 -5.09 30.17 6.23
C PHE A 19 -4.89 29.23 5.03
N LEU A 20 -4.66 29.76 3.83
CA LEU A 20 -4.44 28.96 2.62
C LEU A 20 -3.21 28.08 2.74
N ARG A 21 -2.10 28.59 3.32
CA ARG A 21 -0.90 27.77 3.61
C ARG A 21 -1.18 26.65 4.62
N ARG A 22 -2.08 26.86 5.58
CA ARG A 22 -2.50 25.80 6.53
C ARG A 22 -3.39 24.77 5.83
N LEU A 23 -4.32 25.21 4.98
CA LEU A 23 -5.20 24.34 4.21
C LEU A 23 -4.41 23.48 3.22
N GLU A 24 -3.49 24.09 2.48
CA GLU A 24 -2.56 23.43 1.54
C GLU A 24 -1.75 22.35 2.26
N LYS A 25 -1.09 22.71 3.38
CA LYS A 25 -0.33 21.74 4.17
C LYS A 25 -1.19 20.59 4.66
N ASN A 26 -2.40 20.88 5.16
CA ASN A 26 -3.32 19.86 5.64
C ASN A 26 -3.81 18.96 4.50
N MET A 27 -4.10 19.50 3.31
CA MET A 27 -4.48 18.70 2.15
C MET A 27 -3.34 17.77 1.71
N LEU A 28 -2.12 18.29 1.58
CA LEU A 28 -0.96 17.50 1.13
C LEU A 28 -0.57 16.39 2.11
N THR A 29 -0.76 16.58 3.41
CA THR A 29 -0.34 15.59 4.43
C THR A 29 -1.44 14.64 4.88
N LYS A 30 -2.70 15.08 4.94
CA LYS A 30 -3.79 14.27 5.55
C LYS A 30 -4.75 13.66 4.53
N LEU A 31 -4.78 14.16 3.29
CA LEU A 31 -5.73 13.68 2.30
C LEU A 31 -5.20 12.40 1.63
N LYS A 32 -5.82 11.27 1.99
CA LYS A 32 -5.50 9.96 1.42
C LYS A 32 -6.39 9.73 0.21
N LEU A 33 -5.81 9.77 -0.99
CA LEU A 33 -6.56 9.62 -2.23
C LEU A 33 -7.02 8.16 -2.41
N ARG A 34 -6.08 7.21 -2.30
CA ARG A 34 -6.30 5.75 -2.27
C ARG A 34 -5.07 5.04 -1.71
N GLY A 35 -5.26 3.80 -1.28
CA GLY A 35 -4.19 2.91 -0.82
C GLY A 35 -4.32 2.56 0.65
N ILE A 36 -3.36 1.78 1.11
CA ILE A 36 -3.20 1.36 2.50
C ILE A 36 -2.14 2.27 3.13
N GLU A 37 -2.42 2.80 4.31
CA GLU A 37 -1.64 3.89 4.90
C GLU A 37 -0.18 3.49 5.18
N ASP A 38 0.01 2.25 5.61
CA ASP A 38 1.30 1.72 6.02
C ASP A 38 2.11 1.14 4.85
N VAL A 39 1.54 1.09 3.63
CA VAL A 39 2.24 0.63 2.42
C VAL A 39 2.81 1.83 1.68
N LYS A 40 4.13 2.04 1.80
CA LYS A 40 4.83 3.21 1.25
C LYS A 40 5.11 3.09 -0.23
N LYS A 41 5.48 1.89 -0.69
CA LYS A 41 5.87 1.67 -2.08
C LYS A 41 5.53 0.24 -2.51
N VAL A 42 5.23 0.07 -3.80
CA VAL A 42 4.96 -1.24 -4.39
C VAL A 42 5.84 -1.41 -5.62
N PHE A 43 6.48 -2.56 -5.74
CA PHE A 43 7.31 -2.98 -6.85
C PHE A 43 6.68 -4.17 -7.55
N LEU A 44 6.71 -4.19 -8.88
CA LEU A 44 6.34 -5.36 -9.67
C LEU A 44 7.60 -6.18 -9.98
N ARG A 45 7.53 -7.48 -9.73
CA ARG A 45 8.53 -8.45 -10.16
C ARG A 45 7.89 -9.56 -10.97
N LYS A 46 8.56 -10.02 -12.02
CA LYS A 46 8.18 -11.28 -12.69
C LYS A 46 8.77 -12.47 -11.92
N GLY A 47 7.91 -13.34 -11.43
CA GLY A 47 8.28 -14.63 -10.87
C GLY A 47 8.03 -15.74 -11.90
N LYS A 48 8.92 -16.73 -11.95
CA LYS A 48 8.67 -17.96 -12.72
C LYS A 48 8.13 -19.02 -11.77
N LYS A 49 6.97 -19.59 -12.07
CA LYS A 49 6.35 -20.64 -11.28
C LYS A 49 6.04 -21.84 -12.15
N THR A 50 6.38 -23.03 -11.66
CA THR A 50 5.98 -24.27 -12.30
C THR A 50 4.52 -24.54 -12.01
N LYS A 51 3.70 -24.65 -13.06
CA LYS A 51 2.31 -25.06 -12.98
C LYS A 51 2.16 -26.38 -13.72
N TRP A 52 1.37 -27.28 -13.16
CA TRP A 52 0.99 -28.51 -13.85
C TRP A 52 -0.04 -28.15 -14.92
N ASP A 53 0.20 -28.59 -16.15
CA ASP A 53 -0.68 -28.32 -17.29
C ASP A 53 -1.45 -29.61 -17.61
N ASP A 54 -2.78 -29.58 -17.48
CA ASP A 54 -3.63 -30.76 -17.66
C ASP A 54 -3.78 -31.17 -19.14
N VAL A 55 -3.36 -30.31 -20.07
CA VAL A 55 -3.58 -30.46 -21.51
C VAL A 55 -2.54 -31.39 -22.17
N ASP A 56 -1.28 -31.34 -21.71
CA ASP A 56 -0.19 -32.18 -22.19
C ASP A 56 0.15 -33.23 -21.12
N GLY A 57 -0.66 -34.29 -21.05
CA GLY A 57 -0.52 -35.35 -20.07
C GLY A 57 0.92 -35.88 -19.98
N PHE A 58 1.43 -35.99 -18.74
CA PHE A 58 2.71 -36.58 -18.30
C PHE A 58 3.79 -36.78 -19.40
N GLY A 59 4.10 -35.70 -20.12
CA GLY A 59 5.31 -35.60 -20.95
C GLY A 59 6.54 -35.44 -20.07
N ILE A 60 7.72 -35.70 -20.64
CA ILE A 60 9.06 -35.77 -19.99
C ILE A 60 9.47 -34.46 -19.27
N ASP A 61 8.66 -33.43 -19.41
CA ASP A 61 8.84 -32.03 -19.06
C ASP A 61 7.53 -31.44 -18.50
N GLY A 62 6.69 -32.28 -17.86
CA GLY A 62 5.35 -32.00 -17.32
C GLY A 62 5.18 -30.91 -16.25
N PHE A 63 6.07 -29.92 -16.19
CA PHE A 63 5.92 -28.69 -15.44
C PHE A 63 6.05 -27.50 -16.39
N GLY A 64 4.92 -26.95 -16.84
CA GLY A 64 4.92 -25.69 -17.58
C GLY A 64 5.43 -24.55 -16.68
N ILE A 65 6.46 -23.82 -17.12
CA ILE A 65 6.92 -22.62 -16.41
C ILE A 65 6.01 -21.46 -16.82
N VAL A 66 5.16 -21.02 -15.90
CA VAL A 66 4.29 -19.85 -16.06
C VAL A 66 4.98 -18.64 -15.43
N GLU A 67 5.06 -17.54 -16.18
CA GLU A 67 5.47 -16.25 -15.60
C GLU A 67 4.28 -15.60 -14.89
N GLU A 68 4.41 -15.33 -13.59
CA GLU A 68 3.41 -14.63 -12.78
C GLU A 68 3.98 -13.27 -12.34
N TRP A 69 3.12 -12.24 -12.29
CA TRP A 69 3.47 -10.95 -11.71
C TRP A 69 3.29 -11.01 -10.20
N ILE A 70 4.33 -10.65 -9.46
CA ILE A 70 4.38 -10.59 -8.01
C ILE A 70 4.50 -9.12 -7.59
N LEU A 71 3.71 -8.73 -6.60
CA LEU A 71 3.78 -7.41 -5.97
C LEU A 71 4.63 -7.52 -4.70
N GLU A 72 5.71 -6.75 -4.64
CA GLU A 72 6.53 -6.60 -3.43
C GLU A 72 6.28 -5.22 -2.83
N THR A 73 5.87 -5.16 -1.57
CA THR A 73 5.53 -3.91 -0.88
C THR A 73 6.62 -3.50 0.11
N ASP A 74 6.89 -2.20 0.20
CA ASP A 74 7.69 -1.58 1.25
C ASP A 74 6.73 -0.98 2.29
N GLY A 75 6.72 -1.57 3.49
CA GLY A 75 5.69 -1.34 4.50
C GLY A 75 4.84 -2.59 4.75
N THR A 76 4.19 -2.63 5.92
CA THR A 76 3.52 -3.83 6.47
C THR A 76 2.12 -3.45 6.95
N SER A 77 1.10 -4.02 6.29
CA SER A 77 -0.30 -3.97 6.74
C SER A 77 -1.08 -5.14 6.13
N LEU A 78 -0.73 -6.34 6.58
CA LEU A 78 -1.24 -7.62 6.13
C LEU A 78 -2.77 -7.70 6.30
N LEU A 79 -3.32 -7.18 7.40
CA LEU A 79 -4.77 -7.23 7.64
C LEU A 79 -5.57 -6.49 6.55
N GLU A 80 -5.13 -5.28 6.21
CA GLU A 80 -5.78 -4.48 5.17
C GLU A 80 -5.53 -5.06 3.77
N VAL A 81 -4.30 -5.52 3.51
CA VAL A 81 -3.93 -6.15 2.23
C VAL A 81 -4.77 -7.40 1.96
N LEU A 82 -4.96 -8.26 2.96
CA LEU A 82 -5.78 -9.48 2.83
C LEU A 82 -7.27 -9.18 2.62
N SER A 83 -7.74 -7.98 2.99
CA SER A 83 -9.13 -7.55 2.81
C SER A 83 -9.42 -7.05 1.38
N VAL A 84 -8.42 -6.97 0.50
CA VAL A 84 -8.57 -6.50 -0.87
C VAL A 84 -9.01 -7.64 -1.79
N ASN A 85 -10.15 -7.49 -2.48
CA ASN A 85 -10.75 -8.53 -3.34
C ASN A 85 -9.85 -9.06 -4.47
N PHE A 86 -8.87 -8.29 -4.94
CA PHE A 86 -7.96 -8.68 -6.03
C PHE A 86 -6.63 -9.26 -5.52
N VAL A 87 -6.48 -9.41 -4.21
CA VAL A 87 -5.29 -10.00 -3.58
C VAL A 87 -5.59 -11.46 -3.25
N ASP A 88 -4.62 -12.34 -3.55
CA ASP A 88 -4.72 -13.74 -3.17
C ASP A 88 -4.28 -13.91 -1.71
N ALA A 89 -5.27 -14.02 -0.82
CA ALA A 89 -5.03 -14.15 0.62
C ALA A 89 -4.27 -15.42 1.02
N THR A 90 -4.28 -16.47 0.19
CA THR A 90 -3.61 -17.75 0.50
C THR A 90 -2.11 -17.73 0.19
N ARG A 91 -1.70 -16.83 -0.70
CA ARG A 91 -0.30 -16.71 -1.18
C ARG A 91 0.40 -15.44 -0.73
N THR A 92 -0.30 -14.56 -0.02
CA THR A 92 0.28 -13.32 0.51
C THR A 92 1.10 -13.63 1.76
N ILE A 93 2.35 -13.20 1.77
CA ILE A 93 3.28 -13.37 2.90
C ILE A 93 3.77 -11.99 3.38
N SER A 94 4.02 -11.87 4.69
CA SER A 94 4.66 -10.70 5.29
C SER A 94 5.95 -11.12 5.98
N ASN A 95 6.95 -10.26 5.96
CA ASN A 95 8.22 -10.46 6.67
C ASN A 95 8.17 -9.98 8.13
N ASP A 96 7.11 -9.28 8.55
CA ASP A 96 6.93 -8.87 9.94
C ASP A 96 6.23 -9.96 10.76
N ILE A 97 7.01 -10.63 11.61
CA ILE A 97 6.54 -11.71 12.48
C ILE A 97 5.46 -11.24 13.46
N VAL A 98 5.55 -10.01 13.96
CA VAL A 98 4.60 -9.47 14.95
C VAL A 98 3.23 -9.25 14.31
N GLU A 99 3.23 -8.76 13.08
CA GLU A 99 2.02 -8.63 12.27
C GLU A 99 1.40 -9.99 11.95
N VAL A 100 2.21 -10.94 11.48
CA VAL A 100 1.75 -12.30 11.17
C VAL A 100 1.14 -12.97 12.41
N PHE A 101 1.75 -12.80 13.59
CA PHE A 101 1.21 -13.30 14.84
C PHE A 101 -0.18 -12.71 15.17
N LYS A 102 -0.36 -11.41 14.96
CA LYS A 102 -1.63 -10.72 15.24
C LYS A 102 -2.74 -11.12 14.28
N VAL A 103 -2.42 -11.38 13.01
CA VAL A 103 -3.41 -11.65 11.95
C VAL A 103 -3.68 -13.15 11.76
N LEU A 104 -2.63 -13.97 11.71
CA LEU A 104 -2.70 -15.41 11.40
C LEU A 104 -2.46 -16.33 12.62
N GLY A 105 -1.94 -15.79 13.72
CA GLY A 105 -1.68 -16.55 14.95
C GLY A 105 -0.32 -17.29 14.96
N ILE A 106 -0.12 -18.12 15.99
CA ILE A 106 1.19 -18.76 16.25
C ILE A 106 1.63 -19.73 15.16
N GLU A 107 0.68 -20.44 14.53
CA GLU A 107 1.01 -21.38 13.46
C GLU A 107 1.39 -20.65 12.16
N GLY A 108 0.79 -19.48 11.90
CA GLY A 108 1.20 -18.61 10.79
C GLY A 108 2.64 -18.15 10.93
N VAL A 109 3.04 -17.72 12.14
CA VAL A 109 4.43 -17.33 12.43
C VAL A 109 5.40 -18.49 12.18
N ARG A 110 5.04 -19.70 12.63
CA ARG A 110 5.87 -20.89 12.44
C ARG A 110 6.08 -21.21 10.95
N GLY A 111 5.05 -21.05 10.13
CA GLY A 111 5.13 -21.21 8.68
C GLY A 111 5.97 -20.13 8.00
N THR A 112 5.82 -18.86 8.40
CA THR A 112 6.54 -17.73 7.80
C THR A 112 8.03 -17.72 8.16
N SER A 113 8.41 -18.10 9.38
CA SER A 113 9.81 -18.05 9.83
C SER A 113 10.74 -19.04 9.10
N LEU A 114 10.18 -19.95 8.29
CA LEU A 114 10.91 -20.93 7.50
C LEU A 114 11.16 -20.48 6.04
N VAL A 115 10.74 -19.27 5.67
CA VAL A 115 10.84 -18.70 4.31
C VAL A 115 11.95 -17.64 4.24
#